data_AF-A0A1I8IYN3-F1
#
_entry.id   AF-A0A1I8IYN3-F1
#
_cell.length_a   1.000
_cell.length_b   1.000
_cell.length_c   1.000
_cell.angle_alpha   90.00
_cell.angle_beta   90.00
_cell.angle_gamma   90.00
#
_symmetry.space_group_name_H-M   'P 1'
#
loop_
_entity.id
_entity.type
_entity.pdbx_description
1 polymer ?
#
loop_
_entity_poly.entity_id
_entity_poly.type
_entity_poly.pdbx_seq_one_letter_code
_entity_poly.pdbx_strand_id
1 'polypeptide(L)'
;SCHSSLCTGFLTLFAGVLPVRILLRVWDQFFCEGSIVLFQTTVAILKLHEAELKSLENTAEIFNCLSSAPTRIGDIDCLLEALNSRICLPINQSTVTALRGRFTAALMADEGGIISIHSVPNLPKQKLNKRQIARSRFVISSLLWGSESNGVGGPGSPEDQEKAKNVRQTELLVTLRDAIHQIGRHFKQHDAKHSNIVLQADYGLESHAQDLEHYVQVARGRRRRVKALLDFERHDDDELGFRKNDIITVISMRDEHCWVGELNGLRGWFPAKFVELLDERSKDYSSAGDDSVNEGITDLVRGVFCPAFKEVFEHGLKRSHLLGGTAHPWLFVEEASAKEVEKDFNSVYSRLVLCKTFRLDEDGKVLTPEEILYRAVQTVNLTHDAAHAQMDVKFRSLMCYGLNEQVLHLWLEALCSCEDVVKKWYHSWSFLRSPGWVQIKCELRLLAQFAFRLNILYELPKGKVTKDTKVGIREDVRDMLIKHHLLPN
;
A
#
# COMPACT_ATOMS: atom_id res chain seq x y z
N SER A 1 9.34 -1.31 -7.40
CA SER A 1 10.62 -0.91 -8.04
C SER A 1 11.88 -1.58 -7.48
N CYS A 2 11.97 -1.92 -6.19
CA CYS A 2 13.09 -2.76 -5.71
C CYS A 2 13.09 -4.16 -6.35
N HIS A 3 11.94 -4.76 -6.67
CA HIS A 3 11.93 -6.10 -7.26
C HIS A 3 12.51 -6.18 -8.68
N SER A 4 12.34 -5.17 -9.55
CA SER A 4 12.93 -5.22 -10.89
C SER A 4 14.40 -4.81 -10.90
N SER A 5 14.81 -3.82 -10.08
CA SER A 5 16.22 -3.44 -9.97
C SER A 5 17.04 -4.47 -9.18
N LEU A 6 16.47 -5.09 -8.14
CA LEU A 6 17.08 -6.28 -7.54
C LEU A 6 17.09 -7.42 -8.53
N CYS A 7 16.00 -7.76 -9.23
CA CYS A 7 16.05 -8.86 -10.20
C CYS A 7 17.08 -8.61 -11.31
N THR A 8 17.30 -7.37 -11.77
CA THR A 8 18.32 -7.10 -12.81
C THR A 8 19.75 -7.21 -12.26
N GLY A 9 19.99 -6.76 -11.03
CA GLY A 9 21.28 -6.92 -10.34
C GLY A 9 21.54 -8.32 -9.76
N PHE A 10 20.48 -9.07 -9.42
CA PHE A 10 20.54 -10.44 -8.92
C PHE A 10 20.51 -11.49 -10.05
N LEU A 11 19.90 -11.20 -11.20
CA LEU A 11 20.09 -12.01 -12.40
C LEU A 11 21.52 -11.90 -12.93
N THR A 12 22.27 -10.84 -12.59
CA THR A 12 23.72 -10.80 -12.81
C THR A 12 24.52 -11.46 -11.69
N LEU A 13 23.95 -11.65 -10.49
CA LEU A 13 24.58 -12.49 -9.47
C LEU A 13 24.68 -13.91 -10.02
N PHE A 14 25.87 -14.47 -9.95
CA PHE A 14 26.25 -15.74 -10.53
C PHE A 14 26.40 -15.81 -12.05
N ALA A 15 25.81 -14.90 -12.84
CA ALA A 15 25.87 -14.98 -14.30
C ALA A 15 27.28 -14.86 -14.89
N GLY A 16 28.19 -14.18 -14.18
CA GLY A 16 29.61 -14.08 -14.56
C GLY A 16 30.54 -15.10 -13.90
N VAL A 17 30.04 -15.96 -13.01
CA VAL A 17 30.88 -16.85 -12.18
C VAL A 17 30.42 -18.31 -12.15
N LEU A 18 29.15 -18.61 -12.43
CA LEU A 18 28.64 -19.99 -12.55
C LEU A 18 28.56 -20.43 -14.02
N PRO A 19 28.85 -21.71 -14.31
CA PRO A 19 28.53 -22.30 -15.61
C PRO A 19 27.04 -22.14 -15.96
N VAL A 20 26.74 -21.84 -17.23
CA VAL A 20 25.37 -21.53 -17.69
C VAL A 20 24.34 -22.61 -17.32
N ARG A 21 24.74 -23.89 -17.30
CA ARG A 21 23.85 -25.01 -16.95
C ARG A 21 23.44 -24.98 -15.47
N ILE A 22 24.35 -24.56 -14.59
CA ILE A 22 24.12 -24.44 -13.15
C ILE A 22 23.33 -23.18 -12.87
N LEU A 23 23.71 -22.08 -13.51
CA LEU A 23 23.02 -20.79 -13.44
C LEU A 23 21.53 -20.93 -13.76
N LEU A 24 21.18 -21.64 -14.84
CA LEU A 24 19.78 -21.84 -15.25
C LEU A 24 18.97 -22.60 -14.20
N ARG A 25 19.55 -23.56 -13.46
CA ARG A 25 18.83 -24.25 -12.39
C ARG A 25 18.70 -23.42 -11.12
N VAL A 26 19.74 -22.65 -10.77
CA VAL A 26 19.65 -21.69 -9.66
C VAL A 26 18.56 -20.66 -9.97
N TRP A 27 18.42 -20.25 -11.23
CA TRP A 27 17.34 -19.37 -11.68
C TRP A 27 15.98 -20.06 -11.65
N ASP A 28 15.86 -21.29 -12.12
CA ASP A 28 14.61 -22.07 -12.00
C ASP A 28 14.12 -22.08 -10.55
N GLN A 29 15.04 -22.35 -9.61
CA GLN A 29 14.74 -22.41 -8.19
C GLN A 29 14.43 -21.00 -7.62
N PHE A 30 15.18 -19.98 -8.01
CA PHE A 30 14.92 -18.58 -7.63
C PHE A 30 13.55 -18.08 -8.10
N PHE A 31 13.13 -18.43 -9.32
CA PHE A 31 11.81 -18.07 -9.82
C PHE A 31 10.69 -18.80 -9.08
N CYS A 32 10.95 -19.98 -8.51
CA CYS A 32 9.99 -20.74 -7.74
C CYS A 32 9.90 -20.31 -6.26
N GLU A 33 11.04 -20.04 -5.61
CA GLU A 33 11.14 -19.88 -4.15
C GLU A 33 11.60 -18.47 -3.72
N GLY A 34 11.93 -17.59 -4.67
CA GLY A 34 12.33 -16.23 -4.41
C GLY A 34 13.81 -16.07 -4.02
N SER A 35 14.17 -14.89 -3.53
CA SER A 35 15.58 -14.47 -3.33
C SER A 35 16.36 -15.27 -2.28
N ILE A 36 15.69 -16.06 -1.44
CA ILE A 36 16.35 -16.89 -0.43
C ILE A 36 17.30 -17.90 -1.07
N VAL A 37 16.94 -18.44 -2.23
CA VAL A 37 17.72 -19.40 -3.03
C VAL A 37 19.13 -18.88 -3.34
N LEU A 38 19.28 -17.57 -3.55
CA LEU A 38 20.56 -16.97 -3.92
C LEU A 38 21.53 -16.94 -2.74
N PHE A 39 21.01 -16.75 -1.52
CA PHE A 39 21.78 -16.88 -0.30
C PHE A 39 22.14 -18.35 -0.03
N GLN A 40 21.18 -19.26 -0.19
CA GLN A 40 21.39 -20.70 -0.01
C GLN A 40 22.43 -21.25 -1.00
N THR A 41 22.39 -20.77 -2.24
CA THR A 41 23.37 -21.11 -3.28
C THR A 41 24.77 -20.64 -2.85
N THR A 42 24.93 -19.41 -2.38
CA THR A 42 26.22 -18.91 -1.86
C THR A 42 26.76 -19.81 -0.73
N VAL A 43 25.91 -20.16 0.23
CA VAL A 43 26.32 -21.00 1.39
C VAL A 43 26.69 -22.42 0.94
N ALA A 44 25.96 -22.99 -0.03
CA ALA A 44 26.27 -24.30 -0.59
C ALA A 44 27.63 -24.30 -1.31
N ILE A 45 27.96 -23.25 -2.06
CA ILE A 45 29.26 -23.10 -2.73
C ILE A 45 30.41 -23.07 -1.72
N LEU A 46 30.23 -22.33 -0.62
CA LEU A 46 31.21 -22.28 0.48
C LEU A 46 31.36 -23.65 1.15
N LYS A 47 30.24 -24.37 1.34
CA LYS A 47 30.24 -25.70 1.96
C LYS A 47 30.99 -26.74 1.12
N LEU A 48 30.82 -26.69 -0.21
CA LEU A 48 31.54 -27.57 -1.14
C LEU A 48 33.06 -27.38 -1.09
N HIS A 49 33.53 -26.18 -0.72
CA HIS A 49 34.94 -25.84 -0.64
C HIS A 49 35.45 -25.73 0.82
N GLU A 50 34.68 -26.19 1.81
CA GLU A 50 34.99 -26.02 3.23
C GLU A 50 36.34 -26.64 3.63
N ALA A 51 36.66 -27.84 3.12
CA ALA A 51 37.91 -28.53 3.44
C ALA A 51 39.14 -27.77 2.91
N GLU A 52 39.04 -27.22 1.69
CA GLU A 52 40.08 -26.38 1.08
C GLU A 52 40.22 -25.08 1.88
N LEU A 53 39.13 -24.36 2.13
CA LEU A 53 39.14 -23.10 2.89
C LEU A 53 39.73 -23.24 4.30
N LYS A 54 39.54 -24.38 4.96
CA LYS A 54 40.12 -24.65 6.30
C LYS A 54 41.62 -24.91 6.28
N SER A 55 42.18 -25.26 5.11
CA SER A 55 43.61 -25.56 4.94
C SER A 55 44.44 -24.34 4.54
N LEU A 56 43.81 -23.21 4.21
CA LEU A 56 44.49 -21.99 3.76
C LEU A 56 44.86 -21.11 4.96
N GLU A 57 46.10 -20.63 5.00
CA GLU A 57 46.63 -19.88 6.14
C GLU A 57 46.72 -18.37 5.88
N ASN A 58 46.63 -17.92 4.62
CA ASN A 58 46.73 -16.51 4.26
C ASN A 58 45.53 -15.96 3.48
N THR A 59 45.30 -14.65 3.66
CA THR A 59 44.13 -13.95 3.12
C THR A 59 44.10 -13.92 1.59
N ALA A 60 45.26 -13.92 0.93
CA ALA A 60 45.34 -13.88 -0.53
C ALA A 60 44.88 -15.22 -1.13
N GLU A 61 45.28 -16.34 -0.54
CA GLU A 61 44.82 -17.68 -0.92
C GLU A 61 43.32 -17.85 -0.69
N ILE A 62 42.81 -17.39 0.45
CA ILE A 62 41.37 -17.42 0.76
C ILE A 62 40.58 -16.63 -0.30
N PHE A 63 41.03 -15.42 -0.65
CA PHE A 63 40.36 -14.60 -1.66
C PHE A 63 40.37 -15.26 -3.06
N ASN A 64 41.51 -15.85 -3.46
CA ASN A 64 41.63 -16.55 -4.73
C ASN A 64 40.76 -17.82 -4.79
N CYS A 65 40.68 -18.56 -3.68
CA CYS A 65 39.80 -19.72 -3.53
C CYS A 65 38.33 -19.30 -3.65
N LEU A 66 37.90 -18.25 -2.94
CA LEU A 66 36.52 -17.74 -3.00
C LEU A 66 36.13 -17.20 -4.38
N SER A 67 37.05 -16.52 -5.07
CA SER A 67 36.81 -15.96 -6.41
C SER A 67 36.67 -17.05 -7.48
N SER A 68 37.36 -18.18 -7.33
CA SER A 68 37.31 -19.30 -8.26
C SER A 68 36.36 -20.44 -7.86
N ALA A 69 35.85 -20.46 -6.62
CA ALA A 69 34.92 -21.48 -6.14
C ALA A 69 33.67 -21.68 -7.02
N PRO A 70 32.99 -20.63 -7.55
CA PRO A 70 31.80 -20.83 -8.35
C PRO A 70 32.06 -21.52 -9.71
N THR A 71 33.22 -21.30 -10.33
CA THR A 71 33.55 -21.88 -11.64
C THR A 71 33.98 -23.35 -11.54
N ARG A 72 34.36 -23.81 -10.34
CA ARG A 72 34.83 -25.18 -10.06
C ARG A 72 33.71 -26.17 -9.72
N ILE A 73 32.45 -25.72 -9.72
CA ILE A 73 31.30 -26.59 -9.51
C ILE A 73 31.03 -27.34 -10.82
N GLY A 74 31.51 -28.58 -10.90
CA GLY A 74 31.38 -29.41 -12.10
C GLY A 74 30.06 -30.17 -12.20
N ASP A 75 29.45 -30.52 -11.06
CA ASP A 75 28.23 -31.31 -11.01
C ASP A 75 27.11 -30.55 -10.27
N ILE A 76 25.97 -30.49 -10.92
CA ILE A 76 24.77 -29.82 -10.44
C ILE A 76 24.09 -30.61 -9.32
N ASP A 77 24.21 -31.93 -9.35
CA ASP A 77 23.61 -32.81 -8.36
C ASP A 77 24.30 -32.62 -7.01
N CYS A 78 25.63 -32.41 -6.99
CA CYS A 78 26.36 -32.04 -5.76
C CYS A 78 25.93 -30.68 -5.18
N LEU A 79 25.62 -29.69 -6.03
CA LEU A 79 25.12 -28.39 -5.55
C LEU A 79 23.70 -28.51 -4.99
N LEU A 80 22.83 -29.28 -5.66
CA LEU A 80 21.47 -29.53 -5.20
C LEU A 80 21.44 -30.39 -3.92
N GLU A 81 22.33 -31.37 -3.79
CA GLU A 81 22.52 -32.13 -2.56
C GLU A 81 23.05 -31.24 -1.43
N ALA A 82 24.01 -30.35 -1.70
CA ALA A 82 24.48 -29.38 -0.71
C ALA A 82 23.36 -28.42 -0.27
N LEU A 83 22.51 -27.98 -1.21
CA LEU A 83 21.30 -27.18 -0.95
C LEU A 83 20.25 -27.94 -0.13
N ASN A 84 20.10 -29.25 -0.34
CA ASN A 84 19.12 -30.10 0.35
C ASN A 84 19.66 -30.75 1.65
N SER A 85 20.97 -30.70 1.86
CA SER A 85 21.60 -31.13 3.11
C SER A 85 21.25 -30.13 4.23
N ARG A 86 21.37 -30.57 5.50
CA ARG A 86 20.83 -30.01 6.77
C ARG A 86 21.02 -28.51 7.07
N ILE A 87 21.46 -27.68 6.13
CA ILE A 87 21.53 -26.22 6.22
C ILE A 87 20.24 -25.57 5.67
N CYS A 88 19.48 -26.23 4.78
CA CYS A 88 18.25 -25.69 4.20
C CYS A 88 17.14 -26.75 4.12
N LEU A 89 15.88 -26.32 4.21
CA LEU A 89 14.71 -27.19 4.23
C LEU A 89 14.72 -28.15 3.01
N PRO A 90 14.43 -29.45 3.18
CA PRO A 90 14.56 -30.43 2.11
C PRO A 90 13.52 -30.17 1.00
N ILE A 91 14.01 -29.93 -0.21
CA ILE A 91 13.18 -29.75 -1.41
C ILE A 91 12.93 -31.14 -2.01
N ASN A 92 11.74 -31.70 -1.75
CA ASN A 92 11.34 -32.97 -2.34
C ASN A 92 10.59 -32.77 -3.66
N GLN A 93 10.74 -33.73 -4.58
CA GLN A 93 10.10 -33.74 -5.91
C GLN A 93 8.56 -33.62 -5.84
N SER A 94 7.94 -34.12 -4.76
CA SER A 94 6.51 -33.98 -4.49
C SER A 94 6.11 -32.52 -4.22
N THR A 95 6.93 -31.76 -3.50
CA THR A 95 6.71 -30.33 -3.23
C THR A 95 6.84 -29.51 -4.52
N VAL A 96 7.84 -29.82 -5.35
CA VAL A 96 8.02 -29.19 -6.67
C VAL A 96 6.83 -29.50 -7.60
N THR A 97 6.33 -30.74 -7.59
CA THR A 97 5.18 -31.14 -8.41
C THR A 97 3.89 -30.48 -7.93
N ALA A 98 3.68 -30.35 -6.61
CA ALA A 98 2.53 -29.67 -6.04
C ALA A 98 2.54 -28.15 -6.35
N LEU A 99 3.70 -27.51 -6.25
CA LEU A 99 3.87 -26.08 -6.59
C LEU A 99 3.67 -25.86 -8.09
N ARG A 100 4.20 -26.73 -8.96
CA ARG A 100 3.93 -26.70 -10.40
C ARG A 100 2.44 -26.84 -10.70
N GLY A 101 1.76 -27.80 -10.07
CA GLY A 101 0.31 -27.95 -10.22
C GLY A 101 -0.46 -26.68 -9.83
N ARG A 102 -0.06 -26.01 -8.75
CA ARG A 102 -0.67 -24.75 -8.29
C ARG A 102 -0.40 -23.59 -9.27
N PHE A 103 0.81 -23.47 -9.80
CA PHE A 103 1.14 -22.44 -10.80
C PHE A 103 0.48 -22.73 -12.15
N THR A 104 0.41 -23.98 -12.59
CA THR A 104 -0.33 -24.38 -13.79
C THR A 104 -1.83 -24.11 -13.63
N ALA A 105 -2.42 -24.39 -12.47
CA ALA A 105 -3.82 -24.05 -12.18
C ALA A 105 -4.06 -22.54 -12.20
N ALA A 106 -3.13 -21.74 -11.67
CA ALA A 106 -3.20 -20.29 -11.74
C ALA A 106 -3.11 -19.77 -13.19
N LEU A 107 -2.23 -20.35 -14.01
CA LEU A 107 -2.11 -20.01 -15.44
C LEU A 107 -3.35 -20.46 -16.25
N MET A 108 -3.92 -21.63 -15.95
CA MET A 108 -5.15 -22.13 -16.58
C MET A 108 -6.39 -21.31 -16.18
N ALA A 109 -6.44 -20.79 -14.95
CA ALA A 109 -7.46 -19.84 -14.52
C ALA A 109 -7.33 -18.49 -15.26
N ASP A 110 -6.10 -18.07 -15.54
CA ASP A 110 -5.80 -16.83 -16.29
C ASP A 110 -6.09 -16.96 -17.80
N GLU A 111 -6.05 -18.18 -18.35
CA GLU A 111 -6.46 -18.52 -19.73
C GLU A 111 -7.95 -18.88 -19.88
N GLY A 112 -8.74 -18.83 -18.79
CA GLY A 112 -10.20 -18.98 -18.82
C GLY A 112 -10.73 -20.42 -18.87
N GLY A 113 -9.93 -21.41 -18.46
CA GLY A 113 -10.37 -22.81 -18.32
C GLY A 113 -11.20 -23.02 -17.05
N ILE A 114 -12.53 -23.03 -17.17
CA ILE A 114 -13.42 -23.46 -16.10
C ILE A 114 -13.45 -25.00 -16.08
N ILE A 115 -12.95 -25.64 -15.03
CA ILE A 115 -13.42 -26.96 -14.63
C ILE A 115 -14.47 -26.77 -13.55
N SER A 116 -15.73 -26.71 -13.95
CA SER A 116 -16.86 -27.08 -13.11
C SER A 116 -17.66 -28.09 -13.90
N ILE A 117 -17.53 -29.35 -13.50
CA ILE A 117 -18.37 -30.43 -13.99
C ILE A 117 -19.74 -30.18 -13.38
N HIS A 118 -20.74 -29.97 -14.24
CA HIS A 118 -22.17 -29.75 -13.97
C HIS A 118 -22.64 -28.30 -13.80
N SER A 119 -22.82 -27.59 -14.92
CA SER A 119 -24.13 -27.03 -15.36
C SER A 119 -23.99 -26.11 -16.59
N VAL A 120 -24.98 -26.15 -17.48
CA VAL A 120 -25.07 -25.47 -18.80
C VAL A 120 -26.49 -24.87 -18.88
N PRO A 121 -26.82 -23.87 -19.73
CA PRO A 121 -26.23 -22.56 -20.00
C PRO A 121 -27.27 -21.41 -19.92
N ASN A 122 -26.85 -20.14 -19.99
CA ASN A 122 -27.59 -19.09 -20.71
C ASN A 122 -26.62 -18.05 -21.31
N LEU A 123 -26.85 -17.72 -22.59
CA LEU A 123 -25.99 -16.99 -23.55
C LEU A 123 -25.81 -15.48 -23.27
N PRO A 124 -25.03 -14.71 -24.09
CA PRO A 124 -23.73 -14.99 -24.68
C PRO A 124 -22.71 -13.93 -24.19
N LYS A 125 -21.62 -14.35 -23.54
CA LYS A 125 -20.50 -13.43 -23.28
C LYS A 125 -19.84 -13.09 -24.62
N GLN A 126 -19.90 -11.82 -25.02
CA GLN A 126 -18.97 -11.27 -26.01
C GLN A 126 -17.55 -11.58 -25.52
N LYS A 127 -16.92 -12.57 -26.15
CA LYS A 127 -15.50 -12.85 -25.99
C LYS A 127 -14.73 -11.64 -26.51
N LEU A 128 -14.32 -10.75 -25.61
CA LEU A 128 -13.14 -9.93 -25.86
C LEU A 128 -11.95 -10.89 -25.86
N ASN A 129 -11.58 -11.36 -27.05
CA ASN A 129 -10.31 -12.03 -27.27
C ASN A 129 -9.21 -11.10 -26.74
N LYS A 130 -8.62 -11.43 -25.59
CA LYS A 130 -7.26 -10.98 -25.25
C LYS A 130 -6.37 -11.46 -26.38
N ARG A 131 -6.11 -10.61 -27.38
CA ARG A 131 -4.95 -10.79 -28.24
C ARG A 131 -3.76 -10.64 -27.30
N GLN A 132 -3.15 -11.76 -26.91
CA GLN A 132 -1.77 -11.74 -26.42
C GLN A 132 -0.92 -11.20 -27.57
N ILE A 133 -0.78 -9.88 -27.64
CA ILE A 133 0.25 -9.25 -28.44
C ILE A 133 1.53 -9.61 -27.69
N ALA A 134 2.28 -10.56 -28.25
CA ALA A 134 3.63 -10.89 -27.83
C ALA A 134 4.36 -9.60 -27.46
N ARG A 135 4.91 -9.54 -26.24
CA ARG A 135 5.75 -8.45 -25.75
C ARG A 135 6.73 -8.05 -26.85
N SER A 136 6.39 -6.99 -27.58
CA SER A 136 7.22 -6.51 -28.67
C SER A 136 8.52 -6.02 -28.05
N ARG A 137 9.62 -6.69 -28.39
CA ARG A 137 10.99 -6.34 -27.99
C ARG A 137 11.36 -4.87 -28.34
N PHE A 138 10.51 -4.18 -29.10
CA PHE A 138 10.67 -2.78 -29.50
C PHE A 138 10.38 -1.78 -28.38
N VAL A 139 9.50 -2.09 -27.42
CA VAL A 139 9.08 -1.12 -26.36
C VAL A 139 10.12 -1.00 -25.24
N ILE A 140 10.86 -2.07 -24.97
CA ILE A 140 11.96 -2.07 -23.99
C ILE A 140 13.15 -1.26 -24.54
N SER A 141 13.35 -1.22 -25.86
CA SER A 141 14.41 -0.42 -26.50
C SER A 141 14.22 1.08 -26.30
N SER A 142 12.98 1.58 -26.42
CA SER A 142 12.65 3.02 -26.30
C SER A 142 12.70 3.56 -24.87
N LEU A 143 12.67 2.69 -23.85
CA LEU A 143 12.67 3.09 -22.43
C LEU A 143 14.04 2.90 -21.75
N LEU A 144 14.92 2.06 -22.31
CA LEU A 144 16.29 1.88 -21.83
C LEU A 144 17.28 2.88 -22.42
N TRP A 145 17.03 3.37 -23.64
CA TRP A 145 17.91 4.33 -24.31
C TRP A 145 17.14 5.61 -24.59
N GLY A 146 17.34 6.58 -23.69
CA GLY A 146 16.94 7.95 -23.93
C GLY A 146 17.51 8.44 -25.26
N SER A 147 16.73 9.28 -25.94
CA SER A 147 17.11 10.02 -27.14
C SER A 147 18.47 10.70 -26.94
N GLU A 148 19.55 10.08 -27.43
CA GLU A 148 20.54 10.61 -28.37
C GLU A 148 21.83 9.77 -28.33
N SER A 149 22.03 8.93 -29.35
CA SER A 149 23.34 8.76 -30.03
C SER A 149 23.21 7.87 -31.27
N ASN A 150 23.44 8.53 -32.42
CA ASN A 150 23.94 8.03 -33.70
C ASN A 150 23.83 6.54 -34.07
N GLY A 151 22.99 6.28 -35.08
CA GLY A 151 23.24 5.23 -36.06
C GLY A 151 22.30 4.03 -36.01
N VAL A 152 21.42 3.97 -37.01
CA VAL A 152 20.65 2.80 -37.49
C VAL A 152 19.40 2.41 -36.67
N GLY A 153 18.25 2.94 -37.10
CA GLY A 153 16.90 2.50 -36.71
C GLY A 153 16.06 3.62 -36.11
N GLY A 154 15.38 4.42 -36.95
CA GLY A 154 14.63 5.60 -36.53
C GLY A 154 13.46 5.32 -35.56
N PRO A 155 13.00 6.36 -34.82
CA PRO A 155 11.87 6.22 -33.90
C PRO A 155 10.59 5.93 -34.68
N GLY A 156 9.75 5.04 -34.15
CA GLY A 156 8.41 4.78 -34.68
C GLY A 156 7.60 6.08 -34.81
N SER A 157 6.60 6.08 -35.70
CA SER A 157 5.82 7.27 -36.03
C SER A 157 5.23 7.94 -34.77
N PRO A 158 4.98 9.25 -34.77
CA PRO A 158 4.33 9.94 -33.65
C PRO A 158 3.01 9.27 -33.22
N GLU A 159 2.27 8.71 -34.18
CA GLU A 159 1.06 7.93 -33.92
C GLU A 159 1.33 6.65 -33.12
N ASP A 160 2.43 5.96 -33.38
CA ASP A 160 2.77 4.72 -32.67
C ASP A 160 3.16 5.01 -31.22
N GLN A 161 3.80 6.15 -30.97
CA GLN A 161 4.12 6.61 -29.61
C GLN A 161 2.85 7.03 -28.86
N GLU A 162 1.89 7.67 -29.53
CA GLU A 162 0.61 8.05 -28.94
C GLU A 162 -0.28 6.83 -28.64
N LYS A 163 -0.33 5.86 -29.57
CA LYS A 163 -0.99 4.57 -29.36
C LYS A 163 -0.38 3.83 -28.17
N ALA A 164 0.95 3.76 -28.07
CA ALA A 164 1.63 3.12 -26.93
C ALA A 164 1.32 3.80 -25.58
N LYS A 165 1.19 5.14 -25.55
CA LYS A 165 0.81 5.90 -24.35
C LYS A 165 -0.63 5.58 -23.92
N ASN A 166 -1.57 5.58 -24.86
CA ASN A 166 -2.98 5.30 -24.59
C ASN A 166 -3.21 3.85 -24.14
N VAL A 167 -2.43 2.91 -24.68
CA VAL A 167 -2.43 1.50 -24.23
C VAL A 167 -1.99 1.38 -22.77
N ARG A 168 -0.90 2.05 -22.38
CA ARG A 168 -0.41 2.01 -21.00
C ARG A 168 -1.38 2.64 -20.00
N GLN A 169 -2.00 3.78 -20.37
CA GLN A 169 -3.03 4.40 -19.54
C GLN A 169 -4.21 3.44 -19.30
N THR A 170 -4.66 2.74 -20.35
CA THR A 170 -5.73 1.76 -20.25
C THR A 170 -5.36 0.60 -19.32
N GLU A 171 -4.14 0.07 -19.44
CA GLU A 171 -3.65 -1.01 -18.57
C GLU A 171 -3.65 -0.62 -17.10
N LEU A 172 -3.09 0.55 -16.77
CA LEU A 172 -3.04 1.07 -15.39
C LEU A 172 -4.44 1.22 -14.78
N LEU A 173 -5.38 1.76 -15.57
CA LEU A 173 -6.77 1.90 -15.13
C LEU A 173 -7.43 0.54 -14.89
N VAL A 174 -7.22 -0.43 -15.78
CA VAL A 174 -7.79 -1.79 -15.63
C VAL A 174 -7.24 -2.46 -14.37
N THR A 175 -5.94 -2.36 -14.12
CA THR A 175 -5.29 -2.91 -12.91
C THR A 175 -5.86 -2.26 -11.65
N LEU A 176 -5.97 -0.93 -11.62
CA LEU A 176 -6.55 -0.22 -10.48
C LEU A 176 -8.02 -0.62 -10.25
N ARG A 177 -8.80 -0.67 -11.33
CA ARG A 177 -10.21 -1.08 -11.27
C ARG A 177 -10.33 -2.49 -10.70
N ASP A 178 -9.54 -3.45 -11.17
CA ASP A 178 -9.59 -4.82 -10.64
C ASP A 178 -9.26 -4.86 -9.14
N ALA A 179 -8.23 -4.13 -8.70
CA ALA A 179 -7.89 -4.02 -7.28
C ALA A 179 -9.05 -3.47 -6.43
N ILE A 180 -9.73 -2.44 -6.90
CA ILE A 180 -10.92 -1.86 -6.24
C ILE A 180 -12.07 -2.88 -6.19
N HIS A 181 -12.28 -3.62 -7.28
CA HIS A 181 -13.32 -4.65 -7.32
C HIS A 181 -13.00 -5.85 -6.43
N GLN A 182 -11.73 -6.20 -6.22
CA GLN A 182 -11.34 -7.21 -5.25
C GLN A 182 -11.72 -6.80 -3.83
N ILE A 183 -11.45 -5.54 -3.44
CA ILE A 183 -11.89 -4.99 -2.16
C ILE A 183 -13.43 -5.00 -2.07
N GLY A 184 -14.13 -4.53 -3.09
CA GLY A 184 -15.59 -4.54 -3.10
C GLY A 184 -16.20 -5.94 -2.97
N ARG A 185 -15.62 -6.95 -3.63
CA ARG A 185 -16.02 -8.35 -3.50
C ARG A 185 -15.77 -8.90 -2.09
N HIS A 186 -14.67 -8.52 -1.46
CA HIS A 186 -14.37 -8.88 -0.08
C HIS A 186 -15.46 -8.39 0.89
N PHE A 187 -15.85 -7.11 0.79
CA PHE A 187 -16.96 -6.58 1.61
C PHE A 187 -18.28 -7.30 1.35
N LYS A 188 -18.60 -7.63 0.09
CA LYS A 188 -19.80 -8.43 -0.24
C LYS A 188 -19.81 -9.81 0.42
N GLN A 189 -18.65 -10.44 0.55
CA GLN A 189 -18.52 -11.79 1.10
C GLN A 189 -18.50 -11.79 2.63
N HIS A 190 -17.93 -10.76 3.24
CA HIS A 190 -17.69 -10.71 4.69
C HIS A 190 -18.66 -9.81 5.47
N ASP A 191 -19.52 -9.05 4.80
CA ASP A 191 -20.54 -8.23 5.44
C ASP A 191 -21.87 -8.23 4.66
N ALA A 192 -22.90 -8.85 5.25
CA ALA A 192 -24.23 -8.97 4.65
C ALA A 192 -24.86 -7.62 4.29
N LYS A 193 -24.51 -6.53 4.99
CA LYS A 193 -24.99 -5.17 4.67
C LYS A 193 -24.58 -4.72 3.27
N HIS A 194 -23.46 -5.24 2.77
CA HIS A 194 -22.89 -4.87 1.47
C HIS A 194 -23.28 -5.86 0.36
N SER A 195 -24.08 -6.89 0.62
CA SER A 195 -24.46 -7.92 -0.38
C SER A 195 -25.02 -7.33 -1.69
N ASN A 196 -25.82 -6.26 -1.57
CA ASN A 196 -26.46 -5.58 -2.70
C ASN A 196 -25.71 -4.33 -3.20
N ILE A 197 -24.47 -4.09 -2.76
CA ILE A 197 -23.73 -2.88 -3.17
C ILE A 197 -23.40 -2.92 -4.67
N VAL A 198 -23.51 -1.78 -5.33
CA VAL A 198 -23.19 -1.63 -6.76
C VAL A 198 -21.72 -1.26 -6.89
N LEU A 199 -20.95 -2.08 -7.61
CA LEU A 199 -19.54 -1.86 -7.91
C LEU A 199 -19.40 -1.36 -9.35
N GLN A 200 -20.08 -0.25 -9.67
CA GLN A 200 -20.00 0.37 -10.98
C GLN A 200 -19.76 1.85 -10.78
N ALA A 201 -18.63 2.34 -11.28
CA ALA A 201 -18.27 3.75 -11.18
C ALA A 201 -19.21 4.60 -12.03
N ASP A 202 -19.66 5.72 -11.45
CA ASP A 202 -20.43 6.74 -12.16
C ASP A 202 -19.48 7.84 -12.66
N TYR A 203 -19.43 8.00 -13.98
CA TYR A 203 -18.60 9.01 -14.66
C TYR A 203 -19.41 10.25 -15.08
N GLY A 204 -20.65 10.38 -14.61
CA GLY A 204 -21.48 11.55 -14.83
C GLY A 204 -20.93 12.79 -14.12
N LEU A 205 -21.05 13.95 -14.77
CA LEU A 205 -20.59 15.24 -14.22
C LEU A 205 -21.30 15.61 -12.90
N GLU A 206 -22.58 15.25 -12.75
CA GLU A 206 -23.36 15.52 -11.54
C GLU A 206 -22.81 14.75 -10.32
N SER A 207 -22.39 13.51 -10.52
CA SER A 207 -21.78 12.67 -9.47
C SER A 207 -20.52 13.31 -8.91
N HIS A 208 -19.71 13.94 -9.77
CA HIS A 208 -18.49 14.65 -9.35
C HIS A 208 -18.77 15.87 -8.47
N ALA A 209 -19.82 16.64 -8.79
CA ALA A 209 -20.16 17.85 -8.05
C ALA A 209 -20.66 17.55 -6.62
N GLN A 210 -21.20 16.35 -6.41
CA GLN A 210 -21.77 15.92 -5.13
C GLN A 210 -20.73 15.31 -4.16
N ASP A 211 -19.51 15.01 -4.61
CA ASP A 211 -18.50 14.30 -3.80
C ASP A 211 -18.19 14.99 -2.48
N LEU A 212 -17.95 16.31 -2.51
CA LEU A 212 -17.65 17.08 -1.32
C LEU A 212 -18.86 17.15 -0.37
N GLU A 213 -20.07 17.31 -0.92
CA GLU A 213 -21.28 17.36 -0.12
C GLU A 213 -21.54 16.02 0.58
N HIS A 214 -21.43 14.89 -0.14
CA HIS A 214 -21.53 13.55 0.44
C HIS A 214 -20.51 13.33 1.56
N TYR A 215 -19.25 13.73 1.33
CA TYR A 215 -18.23 13.69 2.37
C TYR A 215 -18.63 14.52 3.61
N VAL A 216 -19.08 15.76 3.42
CA VAL A 216 -19.49 16.64 4.53
C VAL A 216 -20.68 16.06 5.28
N GLN A 217 -21.67 15.50 4.58
CA GLN A 217 -22.84 14.86 5.21
C GLN A 217 -22.41 13.66 6.08
N VAL A 218 -21.59 12.76 5.54
CA VAL A 218 -21.03 11.61 6.28
C VAL A 218 -20.16 12.07 7.45
N ALA A 219 -19.35 13.10 7.26
CA ALA A 219 -18.48 13.66 8.28
C ALA A 219 -19.25 14.42 9.39
N ARG A 220 -20.44 14.95 9.12
CA ARG A 220 -21.31 15.54 10.15
C ARG A 220 -22.04 14.48 10.98
N GLY A 221 -22.32 13.32 10.39
CA GLY A 221 -23.01 12.20 11.05
C GLY A 221 -22.16 11.40 12.04
N ARG A 222 -20.92 11.83 12.34
CA ARG A 222 -19.92 11.12 13.15
C ARG A 222 -20.41 10.91 14.58
N ARG A 223 -21.00 9.75 14.86
CA ARG A 223 -21.15 9.26 16.22
C ARG A 223 -19.86 8.57 16.64
N ARG A 224 -19.35 8.93 17.81
CA ARG A 224 -18.20 8.24 18.42
C ARG A 224 -18.62 6.80 18.70
N ARG A 225 -17.75 5.85 18.40
CA ARG A 225 -17.97 4.45 18.76
C ARG A 225 -16.76 3.91 19.49
N VAL A 226 -16.97 2.85 20.24
CA VAL A 226 -15.92 2.16 20.98
C VAL A 226 -16.06 0.66 20.77
N LYS A 227 -14.94 -0.05 20.77
CA LYS A 227 -14.87 -1.51 20.72
C LYS A 227 -14.65 -1.99 22.13
N ALA A 228 -15.52 -2.87 22.62
CA ALA A 228 -15.31 -3.54 23.88
C ALA A 228 -14.05 -4.41 23.81
N LEU A 229 -13.11 -4.19 24.72
CA LEU A 229 -11.91 -5.02 24.88
C LEU A 229 -12.16 -6.19 25.84
N LEU A 230 -13.16 -6.06 26.69
CA LEU A 230 -13.55 -6.98 27.76
C LEU A 230 -15.07 -7.11 27.81
N ASP A 231 -15.56 -8.13 28.51
CA ASP A 231 -16.98 -8.25 28.85
C ASP A 231 -17.32 -7.32 30.03
N PHE A 232 -18.51 -6.74 30.02
CA PHE A 232 -19.06 -5.95 31.12
C PHE A 232 -20.51 -6.36 31.36
N GLU A 233 -20.77 -6.97 32.52
CA GLU A 233 -22.11 -7.39 32.91
C GLU A 233 -22.85 -6.21 33.56
N ARG A 234 -24.08 -5.98 33.09
CA ARG A 234 -25.00 -4.99 33.65
C ARG A 234 -25.57 -5.52 34.97
N HIS A 235 -25.40 -4.74 36.04
CA HIS A 235 -25.97 -5.02 37.36
C HIS A 235 -27.13 -4.06 37.66
N ASP A 236 -26.98 -2.78 37.30
CA ASP A 236 -27.97 -1.73 37.55
C ASP A 236 -28.64 -1.23 36.26
N ASP A 237 -29.78 -0.53 36.42
CA ASP A 237 -30.59 -0.12 35.28
C ASP A 237 -29.98 1.00 34.43
N ASP A 238 -29.07 1.77 35.01
CA ASP A 238 -28.33 2.84 34.36
C ASP A 238 -27.03 2.36 33.69
N GLU A 239 -26.61 1.10 33.92
CA GLU A 239 -25.42 0.49 33.30
C GLU A 239 -25.71 -0.08 31.91
N LEU A 240 -24.73 0.02 31.00
CA LEU A 240 -24.76 -0.59 29.68
C LEU A 240 -23.87 -1.82 29.62
N GLY A 241 -24.45 -3.01 29.71
CA GLY A 241 -23.72 -4.27 29.54
C GLY A 241 -23.35 -4.59 28.09
N PHE A 242 -22.19 -5.19 27.88
CA PHE A 242 -21.66 -5.57 26.56
C PHE A 242 -20.67 -6.74 26.65
N ARG A 243 -20.38 -7.36 25.51
CA ARG A 243 -19.36 -8.40 25.36
C ARG A 243 -18.14 -7.88 24.63
N LYS A 244 -17.00 -8.53 24.84
CA LYS A 244 -15.77 -8.29 24.11
C LYS A 244 -16.01 -8.33 22.59
N ASN A 245 -15.45 -7.34 21.90
CA ASN A 245 -15.63 -7.00 20.49
C ASN A 245 -16.96 -6.35 20.10
N ASP A 246 -17.89 -6.12 21.04
CA ASP A 246 -19.09 -5.32 20.74
C ASP A 246 -18.71 -3.89 20.37
N ILE A 247 -19.54 -3.29 19.51
CA ILE A 247 -19.36 -1.95 18.98
C ILE A 247 -20.42 -1.04 19.60
N ILE A 248 -20.02 -0.21 20.54
CA ILE A 248 -20.91 0.65 21.32
C ILE A 248 -20.87 2.06 20.74
N THR A 249 -22.04 2.70 20.61
CA THR A 249 -22.13 4.11 20.21
C THR A 249 -21.99 5.01 21.42
N VAL A 250 -20.95 5.82 21.48
CA VAL A 250 -20.70 6.76 22.57
C VAL A 250 -21.57 8.00 22.38
N ILE A 251 -22.39 8.27 23.39
CA ILE A 251 -23.26 9.46 23.49
C ILE A 251 -22.52 10.58 24.23
N SER A 252 -21.76 10.26 25.28
CA SER A 252 -21.05 11.27 26.08
C SER A 252 -19.75 10.73 26.67
N MET A 253 -18.70 11.55 26.60
CA MET A 253 -17.37 11.32 27.20
C MET A 253 -17.02 12.44 28.20
N ARG A 254 -18.02 13.09 28.81
CA ARG A 254 -17.80 14.20 29.73
C ARG A 254 -16.97 13.81 30.96
N ASP A 255 -17.06 12.54 31.37
CA ASP A 255 -16.28 11.97 32.45
C ASP A 255 -15.17 11.08 31.88
N GLU A 256 -13.97 11.14 32.49
CA GLU A 256 -12.78 10.44 32.00
C GLU A 256 -12.85 8.91 32.22
N HIS A 257 -13.62 8.47 33.20
CA HIS A 257 -13.69 7.08 33.63
C HIS A 257 -15.02 6.41 33.30
N CYS A 258 -16.08 7.19 33.14
CA CYS A 258 -17.45 6.72 32.94
C CYS A 258 -18.07 7.35 31.67
N TRP A 259 -18.27 6.56 30.62
CA TRP A 259 -18.86 7.04 29.37
C TRP A 259 -20.30 6.58 29.24
N VAL A 260 -21.13 7.39 28.59
CA VAL A 260 -22.51 7.02 28.27
C VAL A 260 -22.55 6.56 26.83
N GLY A 261 -23.17 5.41 26.56
CA GLY A 261 -23.35 4.91 25.20
C GLY A 261 -24.66 4.20 24.94
N GLU A 262 -24.77 3.68 23.72
CA GLU A 262 -25.90 2.95 23.19
C GLU A 262 -25.43 1.68 22.47
N LEU A 263 -26.04 0.55 22.80
CA LEU A 263 -25.83 -0.75 22.15
C LEU A 263 -27.18 -1.45 22.02
N ASN A 264 -27.55 -1.90 20.81
CA ASN A 264 -28.82 -2.59 20.52
C ASN A 264 -30.07 -1.84 21.03
N GLY A 265 -30.06 -0.51 20.98
CA GLY A 265 -31.15 0.36 21.46
C GLY A 265 -31.20 0.55 22.98
N LEU A 266 -30.33 -0.12 23.74
CA LEU A 266 -30.15 0.11 25.17
C LEU A 266 -29.13 1.21 25.39
N ARG A 267 -29.41 2.11 26.34
CA ARG A 267 -28.53 3.21 26.74
C ARG A 267 -28.17 3.10 28.20
N GLY A 268 -26.91 3.40 28.51
CA GLY A 268 -26.41 3.38 29.87
C GLY A 268 -24.95 3.79 29.93
N TRP A 269 -24.41 3.88 31.14
CA TRP A 269 -23.01 4.19 31.36
C TRP A 269 -22.15 2.92 31.37
N PHE A 270 -20.87 3.08 31.05
CA PHE A 270 -19.88 2.02 31.13
C PHE A 270 -18.46 2.52 31.42
N PRO A 271 -17.57 1.67 31.96
CA PRO A 271 -16.18 2.05 32.24
C PRO A 271 -15.35 2.27 30.97
N ALA A 272 -14.76 3.46 30.82
CA ALA A 272 -13.93 3.82 29.68
C ALA A 272 -12.72 2.88 29.47
N LYS A 273 -12.16 2.34 30.56
CA LYS A 273 -11.02 1.40 30.54
C LYS A 273 -11.30 0.05 29.86
N PHE A 274 -12.57 -0.32 29.70
CA PHE A 274 -12.96 -1.62 29.12
C PHE A 274 -13.15 -1.55 27.62
N VAL A 275 -12.99 -0.37 27.04
CA VAL A 275 -13.24 -0.14 25.63
C VAL A 275 -12.04 0.55 25.00
N GLU A 276 -11.88 0.33 23.69
CA GLU A 276 -10.98 1.08 22.84
C GLU A 276 -11.82 2.02 22.00
N LEU A 277 -11.49 3.31 21.98
CA LEU A 277 -12.14 4.25 21.07
C LEU A 277 -11.92 3.77 19.63
N LEU A 278 -13.01 3.41 18.96
CA LEU A 278 -13.00 3.20 17.53
C LEU A 278 -13.05 4.59 16.96
N ASP A 279 -11.87 5.11 16.60
CA ASP A 279 -11.56 6.36 15.92
C ASP A 279 -12.74 7.33 15.77
N GLU A 280 -12.58 8.56 16.28
CA GLU A 280 -13.56 9.63 16.60
C GLU A 280 -14.59 10.02 15.50
N ARG A 281 -14.64 9.29 14.40
CA ARG A 281 -15.27 9.64 13.13
C ARG A 281 -16.12 8.53 12.52
N SER A 282 -16.51 7.55 13.31
CA SER A 282 -16.86 6.24 12.77
C SER A 282 -18.10 6.25 11.83
N LYS A 283 -17.82 6.10 10.53
CA LYS A 283 -18.76 5.67 9.49
C LYS A 283 -19.18 4.24 9.72
N ASP A 284 -20.39 3.83 9.37
CA ASP A 284 -20.98 2.50 9.63
C ASP A 284 -19.97 1.34 9.69
N TYR A 285 -19.59 0.94 10.92
CA TYR A 285 -18.51 0.00 11.16
C TYR A 285 -18.80 -1.31 10.44
N SER A 286 -17.77 -1.85 9.81
CA SER A 286 -17.79 -3.14 9.13
C SER A 286 -16.57 -3.95 9.55
N SER A 287 -16.80 -5.16 10.06
CA SER A 287 -15.73 -6.10 10.39
C SER A 287 -14.94 -6.55 9.16
N ALA A 288 -15.52 -6.45 7.96
CA ALA A 288 -14.84 -6.76 6.70
C ALA A 288 -13.69 -5.77 6.41
N GLY A 289 -13.80 -4.53 6.89
CA GLY A 289 -12.79 -3.48 6.71
C GLY A 289 -11.80 -3.29 7.86
N ASP A 290 -11.93 -4.08 8.93
CA ASP A 290 -11.10 -4.01 10.13
C ASP A 290 -9.95 -5.01 10.04
N ASP A 291 -8.72 -4.53 9.87
CA ASP A 291 -7.54 -5.39 9.70
C ASP A 291 -7.15 -6.18 10.95
N SER A 292 -7.67 -5.79 12.12
CA SER A 292 -7.54 -6.56 13.36
C SER A 292 -8.51 -7.75 13.45
N VAL A 293 -9.54 -7.78 12.60
CA VAL A 293 -10.58 -8.82 12.59
C VAL A 293 -10.47 -9.67 11.34
N ASN A 294 -10.26 -9.06 10.17
CA ASN A 294 -10.14 -9.75 8.90
C ASN A 294 -8.80 -9.39 8.24
N GLU A 295 -7.77 -10.20 8.51
CA GLU A 295 -6.42 -9.94 8.00
C GLU A 295 -6.35 -9.89 6.46
N GLY A 296 -7.27 -10.57 5.75
CA GLY A 296 -7.33 -10.58 4.28
C GLY A 296 -7.53 -9.19 3.67
N ILE A 297 -8.15 -8.24 4.40
CA ILE A 297 -8.26 -6.86 3.92
C ILE A 297 -6.89 -6.18 3.80
N THR A 298 -5.92 -6.59 4.62
CA THR A 298 -4.56 -6.05 4.59
C THR A 298 -3.87 -6.39 3.28
N ASP A 299 -3.97 -7.65 2.83
CA ASP A 299 -3.36 -8.11 1.59
C ASP A 299 -3.99 -7.43 0.38
N LEU A 300 -5.33 -7.29 0.38
CA LEU A 300 -6.04 -6.58 -0.68
C LEU A 300 -5.66 -5.11 -0.75
N VAL A 301 -5.64 -4.41 0.39
CA VAL A 301 -5.33 -2.98 0.40
C VAL A 301 -3.85 -2.73 0.15
N ARG A 302 -2.96 -3.31 0.97
CA ARG A 302 -1.51 -3.01 0.93
C ARG A 302 -0.79 -3.76 -0.17
N GLY A 303 -1.23 -4.98 -0.50
CA GLY A 303 -0.59 -5.87 -1.48
C GLY A 303 -1.12 -5.74 -2.91
N VAL A 304 -2.38 -5.33 -3.09
CA VAL A 304 -3.01 -5.23 -4.43
C VAL A 304 -3.35 -3.79 -4.80
N PHE A 305 -4.17 -3.12 -3.99
CA PHE A 305 -4.64 -1.76 -4.29
C PHE A 305 -3.53 -0.72 -4.25
N CYS A 306 -2.74 -0.67 -3.19
CA CYS A 306 -1.71 0.35 -3.05
C CYS A 306 -0.65 0.30 -4.17
N PRO A 307 -0.13 -0.87 -4.60
CA PRO A 307 0.75 -0.95 -5.76
C PRO A 307 0.08 -0.45 -7.04
N ALA A 308 -1.14 -0.91 -7.34
CA ALA A 308 -1.89 -0.48 -8.53
C ALA A 308 -2.10 1.04 -8.57
N PHE A 309 -2.46 1.62 -7.42
CA PHE A 309 -2.65 3.07 -7.32
C PHE A 309 -1.32 3.83 -7.35
N LYS A 310 -0.25 3.29 -6.79
CA LYS A 310 1.09 3.87 -6.91
C LYS A 310 1.55 3.94 -8.36
N GLU A 311 1.27 2.93 -9.19
CA GLU A 311 1.65 2.96 -10.61
C GLU A 311 1.00 4.12 -11.38
N VAL A 312 -0.20 4.55 -10.98
CA VAL A 312 -0.84 5.76 -11.51
C VAL A 312 -0.01 7.00 -11.18
N PHE A 313 0.52 7.11 -9.95
CA PHE A 313 1.41 8.19 -9.54
C PHE A 313 2.82 8.08 -10.12
N GLU A 314 3.28 6.89 -10.50
CA GLU A 314 4.58 6.74 -11.18
C GLU A 314 4.47 7.06 -12.68
N HIS A 315 3.26 7.00 -13.24
CA HIS A 315 3.00 7.29 -14.65
C HIS A 315 3.31 8.75 -15.00
N GLY A 316 4.43 8.98 -15.67
CA GLY A 316 4.87 10.30 -16.11
C GLY A 316 5.51 11.16 -15.03
N LEU A 317 5.92 10.56 -13.92
CA LEU A 317 6.76 11.20 -12.92
C LEU A 317 8.13 11.56 -13.52
N LYS A 318 8.53 12.82 -13.43
CA LYS A 318 9.83 13.29 -13.89
C LYS A 318 10.92 12.79 -12.95
N ARG A 319 12.04 12.35 -13.52
CA ARG A 319 13.26 12.08 -12.76
C ARG A 319 14.04 13.39 -12.60
N SER A 320 14.69 13.63 -11.46
CA SER A 320 15.57 14.81 -11.31
C SER A 320 16.83 14.61 -12.15
N HIS A 321 17.17 15.58 -13.00
CA HIS A 321 18.24 15.43 -14.01
C HIS A 321 19.62 15.90 -13.52
N LEU A 322 19.71 16.75 -12.48
CA LEU A 322 20.99 17.42 -12.18
C LEU A 322 21.87 16.73 -11.12
N LEU A 323 21.33 16.00 -10.15
CA LEU A 323 22.14 15.51 -9.01
C LEU A 323 21.59 14.22 -8.35
N GLY A 324 21.15 13.23 -9.14
CA GLY A 324 20.75 11.93 -8.57
C GLY A 324 19.57 11.98 -7.57
N GLY A 325 18.72 13.02 -7.67
CA GLY A 325 17.58 13.19 -6.77
C GLY A 325 16.59 12.03 -6.90
N THR A 326 16.13 11.52 -5.75
CA THR A 326 15.12 10.48 -5.68
C THR A 326 13.80 10.99 -6.25
N ALA A 327 13.25 10.27 -7.24
CA ALA A 327 11.94 10.56 -7.81
C ALA A 327 10.94 9.55 -7.25
N HIS A 328 10.07 9.99 -6.36
CA HIS A 328 9.08 9.14 -5.71
C HIS A 328 7.74 9.87 -5.53
N PRO A 329 6.59 9.20 -5.73
CA PRO A 329 5.26 9.79 -5.50
C PRO A 329 5.09 10.50 -4.16
N TRP A 330 5.71 9.96 -3.10
CA TRP A 330 5.67 10.55 -1.76
C TRP A 330 6.11 12.02 -1.72
N LEU A 331 7.20 12.37 -2.41
CA LEU A 331 7.75 13.73 -2.39
C LEU A 331 6.81 14.72 -3.08
N PHE A 332 6.15 14.28 -4.16
CA PHE A 332 5.10 15.06 -4.81
C PHE A 332 3.92 15.28 -3.86
N VAL A 333 3.43 14.21 -3.21
CA VAL A 333 2.29 14.28 -2.29
C VAL A 333 2.59 15.21 -1.11
N GLU A 334 3.79 15.14 -0.56
CA GLU A 334 4.27 16.01 0.52
C GLU A 334 4.24 17.49 0.10
N GLU A 335 4.85 17.83 -1.03
CA GLU A 335 4.88 19.21 -1.55
C GLU A 335 3.47 19.72 -1.88
N ALA A 336 2.66 18.92 -2.59
CA ALA A 336 1.30 19.32 -2.97
C ALA A 336 0.40 19.52 -1.74
N SER A 337 0.44 18.61 -0.76
CA SER A 337 -0.36 18.74 0.47
C SER A 337 -0.02 19.99 1.28
N ALA A 338 1.26 20.39 1.32
CA ALA A 338 1.68 21.62 1.98
C ALA A 338 1.21 22.86 1.20
N LYS A 339 1.25 22.80 -0.14
CA LYS A 339 0.83 23.91 -1.00
C LYS A 339 -0.67 24.21 -0.88
N GLU A 340 -1.51 23.17 -0.80
CA GLU A 340 -2.96 23.33 -0.69
C GLU A 340 -3.40 24.08 0.57
N VAL A 341 -2.68 23.92 1.69
CA VAL A 341 -3.00 24.60 2.97
C VAL A 341 -2.23 25.90 3.19
N GLU A 342 -1.34 26.30 2.28
CA GLU A 342 -0.43 27.46 2.47
C GLU A 342 -1.19 28.77 2.68
N LYS A 343 -2.29 28.98 1.95
CA LYS A 343 -3.09 30.22 1.99
C LYS A 343 -3.73 30.46 3.36
N ASP A 344 -4.09 29.39 4.07
CA ASP A 344 -4.73 29.42 5.38
C ASP A 344 -3.85 28.79 6.47
N PHE A 345 -2.54 28.73 6.24
CA PHE A 345 -1.61 27.90 7.03
C PHE A 345 -1.69 28.18 8.53
N ASN A 346 -1.69 29.44 8.95
CA ASN A 346 -1.77 29.79 10.37
C ASN A 346 -3.08 29.33 11.01
N SER A 347 -4.21 29.44 10.31
CA SER A 347 -5.52 29.01 10.83
C SER A 347 -5.61 27.48 10.90
N VAL A 348 -5.18 26.81 9.83
CA VAL A 348 -5.19 25.35 9.70
C VAL A 348 -4.22 24.73 10.72
N TYR A 349 -2.98 25.23 10.79
CA TYR A 349 -1.95 24.76 11.70
C TYR A 349 -2.35 24.96 13.15
N SER A 350 -2.79 26.17 13.54
CA SER A 350 -3.27 26.42 14.91
C SER A 350 -4.41 25.47 15.27
N ARG A 351 -5.40 25.27 14.39
CA ARG A 351 -6.52 24.36 14.65
C ARG A 351 -6.07 22.89 14.75
N LEU A 352 -5.23 22.41 13.83
CA LEU A 352 -4.73 21.03 13.82
C LEU A 352 -3.85 20.72 15.05
N VAL A 353 -2.98 21.66 15.44
CA VAL A 353 -2.11 21.52 16.62
C VAL A 353 -2.93 21.59 17.90
N LEU A 354 -3.89 22.53 18.02
CA LEU A 354 -4.73 22.64 19.21
C LEU A 354 -5.63 21.41 19.40
N CYS A 355 -6.26 20.90 18.33
CA CYS A 355 -7.06 19.68 18.39
C CYS A 355 -6.23 18.46 18.80
N LYS A 356 -5.00 18.32 18.28
CA LYS A 356 -4.11 17.20 18.61
C LYS A 356 -3.55 17.29 20.04
N THR A 357 -3.16 18.49 20.48
CA THR A 357 -2.48 18.71 21.77
C THR A 357 -3.44 18.68 22.94
N PHE A 358 -4.62 19.30 22.80
CA PHE A 358 -5.58 19.43 23.89
C PHE A 358 -6.73 18.43 23.82
N ARG A 359 -6.75 17.54 22.82
CA ARG A 359 -7.92 16.69 22.50
C ARG A 359 -9.21 17.51 22.45
N LEU A 360 -9.11 18.77 22.02
CA LEU A 360 -10.25 19.66 21.90
C LEU A 360 -11.12 19.09 20.80
N ASP A 361 -12.33 18.71 21.19
CA ASP A 361 -13.37 18.27 20.29
C ASP A 361 -13.49 19.31 19.16
N GLU A 362 -13.51 18.84 17.91
CA GLU A 362 -13.91 19.65 16.77
C GLU A 362 -15.40 19.97 16.99
N ASP A 363 -15.72 21.04 17.73
CA ASP A 363 -17.08 21.53 17.95
C ASP A 363 -17.73 21.85 16.59
N GLY A 364 -18.36 20.84 15.98
CA GLY A 364 -19.18 20.94 14.76
C GLY A 364 -18.44 21.25 13.44
N LYS A 365 -17.14 21.56 13.44
CA LYS A 365 -16.42 21.92 12.21
C LYS A 365 -15.79 20.71 11.53
N VAL A 366 -16.42 20.23 10.45
CA VAL A 366 -15.85 19.21 9.56
C VAL A 366 -14.60 19.75 8.86
N LEU A 367 -13.49 19.04 8.99
CA LEU A 367 -12.27 19.34 8.24
C LEU A 367 -12.48 19.13 6.74
N THR A 368 -11.90 20.00 5.93
CA THR A 368 -11.84 19.83 4.47
C THR A 368 -10.92 18.65 4.10
N PRO A 369 -11.13 18.01 2.93
CA PRO A 369 -10.24 16.94 2.46
C PRO A 369 -8.76 17.34 2.41
N GLU A 370 -8.45 18.58 2.05
CA GLU A 370 -7.11 19.18 1.98
C GLU A 370 -6.46 19.27 3.37
N GLU A 371 -7.22 19.75 4.37
CA GLU A 371 -6.75 19.81 5.76
C GLU A 371 -6.49 18.41 6.33
N ILE A 372 -7.33 17.42 5.99
CA ILE A 372 -7.10 16.01 6.37
C ILE A 372 -5.88 15.45 5.64
N LEU A 373 -5.70 15.74 4.34
CA LEU A 373 -4.53 15.31 3.57
C LEU A 373 -3.24 15.81 4.23
N TYR A 374 -3.17 17.11 4.51
CA TYR A 374 -2.02 17.72 5.17
C TYR A 374 -1.77 17.08 6.55
N ARG A 375 -2.81 16.96 7.39
CA ARG A 375 -2.70 16.29 8.71
C ARG A 375 -2.19 14.85 8.59
N ALA A 376 -2.69 14.10 7.62
CA ALA A 376 -2.32 12.71 7.38
C ALA A 376 -0.85 12.59 6.97
N VAL A 377 -0.39 13.43 6.03
CA VAL A 377 1.02 13.51 5.61
C VAL A 377 1.93 13.84 6.79
N GLN A 378 1.61 14.86 7.59
CA GLN A 378 2.39 15.20 8.78
C GLN A 378 2.44 14.06 9.80
N THR A 379 1.31 13.37 10.01
CA THR A 379 1.23 12.24 10.93
C THR A 379 2.07 11.06 10.44
N VAL A 380 2.00 10.75 9.15
CA VAL A 380 2.81 9.69 8.54
C VAL A 380 4.29 10.05 8.64
N ASN A 381 4.71 11.26 8.27
CA ASN A 381 6.10 11.70 8.42
C ASN A 381 6.60 11.53 9.85
N LEU A 382 5.92 12.13 10.83
CA LEU A 382 6.31 12.05 12.23
C LEU A 382 6.51 10.59 12.71
N THR A 383 5.55 9.72 12.42
CA THR A 383 5.57 8.33 12.90
C THR A 383 6.54 7.43 12.13
N HIS A 384 6.65 7.63 10.83
CA HIS A 384 7.44 6.77 9.94
C HIS A 384 8.91 7.19 9.89
N ASP A 385 9.21 8.48 10.01
CA ASP A 385 10.60 8.97 10.09
C ASP A 385 11.27 8.54 11.40
N ALA A 386 10.53 8.58 12.52
CA ALA A 386 10.98 8.02 13.78
C ALA A 386 11.31 6.51 13.70
N ALA A 387 10.67 5.80 12.76
CA ALA A 387 10.93 4.38 12.48
C ALA A 387 11.90 4.15 11.32
N HIS A 388 12.45 5.20 10.71
CA HIS A 388 13.28 5.14 9.48
C HIS A 388 12.61 4.37 8.33
N ALA A 389 11.28 4.47 8.21
CA ALA A 389 10.54 3.75 7.20
C ALA A 389 10.71 4.36 5.81
N GLN A 390 10.71 3.51 4.79
CA GLN A 390 10.87 3.91 3.39
C GLN A 390 9.64 4.68 2.87
N MET A 391 9.81 5.47 1.82
CA MET A 391 8.71 6.24 1.21
C MET A 391 7.56 5.37 0.69
N ASP A 392 7.84 4.14 0.27
CA ASP A 392 6.81 3.16 -0.11
C ASP A 392 5.92 2.73 1.08
N VAL A 393 6.49 2.67 2.28
CA VAL A 393 5.74 2.41 3.52
C VAL A 393 4.89 3.62 3.86
N LYS A 394 5.47 4.82 3.82
CA LYS A 394 4.74 6.08 4.02
C LYS A 394 3.55 6.21 3.07
N PHE A 395 3.76 5.97 1.78
CA PHE A 395 2.70 6.05 0.77
C PHE A 395 1.56 5.07 1.06
N ARG A 396 1.86 3.81 1.38
CA ARG A 396 0.84 2.81 1.74
C ARG A 396 0.07 3.17 3.00
N SER A 397 0.77 3.67 4.03
CA SER A 397 0.12 4.13 5.25
C SER A 397 -0.78 5.33 5.03
N LEU A 398 -0.40 6.25 4.14
CA LEU A 398 -1.27 7.34 3.70
C LEU A 398 -2.52 6.81 2.97
N MET A 399 -2.37 5.82 2.08
CA MET A 399 -3.52 5.21 1.41
C MET A 399 -4.49 4.58 2.43
N CYS A 400 -3.98 3.86 3.42
CA CYS A 400 -4.79 3.33 4.52
C CYS A 400 -5.50 4.43 5.31
N TYR A 401 -4.80 5.55 5.59
CA TYR A 401 -5.41 6.72 6.24
C TYR A 401 -6.57 7.28 5.40
N GLY A 402 -6.36 7.47 4.10
CA GLY A 402 -7.39 7.99 3.20
C GLY A 402 -8.57 7.04 3.00
N LEU A 403 -8.37 5.73 3.11
CA LEU A 403 -9.45 4.73 3.13
C LEU A 403 -10.27 4.81 4.41
N ASN A 404 -9.61 4.86 5.57
CA ASN A 404 -10.30 5.06 6.86
C ASN A 404 -11.12 6.36 6.83
N GLU A 405 -10.56 7.43 6.25
CA GLU A 405 -11.22 8.71 6.07
C GLU A 405 -12.12 8.78 4.82
N GLN A 406 -12.23 7.73 3.98
CA GLN A 406 -13.05 7.64 2.76
C GLN A 406 -12.87 8.84 1.79
N VAL A 407 -11.68 9.43 1.77
CA VAL A 407 -11.38 10.68 1.05
C VAL A 407 -10.40 10.51 -0.09
N LEU A 408 -9.97 9.28 -0.44
CA LEU A 408 -8.96 9.07 -1.50
C LEU A 408 -9.31 9.73 -2.85
N HIS A 409 -10.59 9.71 -3.22
CA HIS A 409 -11.06 10.33 -4.47
C HIS A 409 -10.96 11.87 -4.41
N LEU A 410 -11.25 12.47 -3.25
CA LEU A 410 -11.09 13.92 -3.00
C LEU A 410 -9.61 14.31 -2.87
N TRP A 411 -8.78 13.47 -2.26
CA TRP A 411 -7.33 13.69 -2.21
C TRP A 411 -6.69 13.66 -3.59
N LEU A 412 -7.12 12.75 -4.47
CA LEU A 412 -6.64 12.74 -5.85
C LEU A 412 -6.99 14.05 -6.58
N GLU A 413 -8.20 14.56 -6.39
CA GLU A 413 -8.64 15.85 -6.93
C GLU A 413 -7.80 17.01 -6.40
N ALA A 414 -7.62 17.11 -5.08
CA ALA A 414 -6.80 18.16 -4.45
C ALA A 414 -5.36 18.13 -4.99
N LEU A 415 -4.76 16.94 -5.05
CA LEU A 415 -3.39 16.75 -5.58
C LEU A 415 -3.29 17.14 -7.06
N CYS A 416 -4.27 16.77 -7.89
CA CYS A 416 -4.26 17.08 -9.33
C CYS A 416 -4.62 18.55 -9.63
N SER A 417 -5.35 19.21 -8.72
CA SER A 417 -5.72 20.63 -8.80
C SER A 417 -4.55 21.55 -8.45
N CYS A 418 -3.49 21.03 -7.82
CA CYS A 418 -2.27 21.75 -7.52
C CYS A 418 -1.39 21.92 -8.78
N GLU A 419 -1.88 22.68 -9.77
CA GLU A 419 -1.31 22.70 -11.14
C GLU A 419 0.19 23.00 -11.19
N ASP A 420 0.68 23.95 -10.38
CA ASP A 420 2.09 24.35 -10.39
C ASP A 420 2.99 23.20 -9.92
N VAL A 421 2.58 22.50 -8.86
CA VAL A 421 3.31 21.35 -8.31
C VAL A 421 3.20 20.17 -9.27
N VAL A 422 2.03 19.88 -9.82
CA VAL A 422 1.85 18.82 -10.84
C VAL A 422 2.72 19.10 -12.06
N LYS A 423 2.74 20.33 -12.59
CA LYS A 423 3.59 20.72 -13.74
C LYS A 423 5.07 20.57 -13.43
N LYS A 424 5.50 20.82 -12.19
CA LYS A 424 6.88 20.60 -11.72
C LYS A 424 7.23 19.11 -11.77
N TRP A 425 6.40 18.26 -11.17
CA TRP A 425 6.70 16.84 -10.94
C TRP A 425 6.37 15.90 -12.11
N TYR A 426 5.42 16.27 -12.98
CA TYR A 426 4.87 15.36 -13.99
C TYR A 426 4.98 15.88 -15.43
N HIS A 427 5.23 14.95 -16.35
CA HIS A 427 5.11 15.21 -17.78
C HIS A 427 3.64 15.41 -18.19
N SER A 428 3.40 16.11 -19.30
CA SER A 428 2.06 16.44 -19.81
C SER A 428 1.20 15.22 -20.18
N TRP A 429 1.84 14.08 -20.45
CA TRP A 429 1.17 12.82 -20.78
C TRP A 429 0.83 11.96 -19.54
N SER A 430 1.19 12.40 -18.34
CA SER A 430 0.84 11.71 -17.09
C SER A 430 -0.67 11.72 -16.83
N PHE A 431 -1.14 10.80 -15.98
CA PHE A 431 -2.52 10.86 -15.52
C PHE A 431 -2.78 12.11 -14.68
N LEU A 432 -1.85 12.47 -13.79
CA LEU A 432 -2.01 13.58 -12.86
C LEU A 432 -2.01 14.94 -13.56
N ARG A 433 -1.42 15.06 -14.76
CA ARG A 433 -1.40 16.29 -15.57
C ARG A 433 -2.37 16.26 -16.75
N SER A 434 -3.24 15.25 -16.86
CA SER A 434 -4.25 15.16 -17.91
C SER A 434 -5.64 15.00 -17.30
N PRO A 435 -6.73 15.27 -18.04
CA PRO A 435 -8.10 15.02 -17.54
C PRO A 435 -8.38 13.55 -17.15
N GLY A 436 -7.48 12.61 -17.48
CA GLY A 436 -7.63 11.19 -17.14
C GLY A 436 -7.69 10.90 -15.64
N TRP A 437 -7.18 11.79 -14.77
CA TRP A 437 -7.34 11.63 -13.31
C TRP A 437 -8.81 11.63 -12.86
N VAL A 438 -9.71 12.26 -13.63
CA VAL A 438 -11.16 12.28 -13.34
C VAL A 438 -11.74 10.86 -13.40
N GLN A 439 -11.29 10.05 -14.35
CA GLN A 439 -11.70 8.65 -14.46
C GLN A 439 -11.22 7.84 -13.25
N ILE A 440 -9.98 8.07 -12.81
CA ILE A 440 -9.41 7.42 -11.62
C ILE A 440 -10.18 7.85 -10.36
N LYS A 441 -10.54 9.14 -10.24
CA LYS A 441 -11.37 9.66 -9.14
C LYS A 441 -12.70 8.91 -9.04
N CYS A 442 -13.39 8.67 -10.15
CA CYS A 442 -14.64 7.89 -10.17
C CYS A 442 -14.45 6.46 -9.66
N GLU A 443 -13.37 5.79 -10.03
CA GLU A 443 -13.08 4.43 -9.56
C GLU A 443 -12.84 4.44 -8.04
N LEU A 444 -12.03 5.39 -7.55
CA LEU A 444 -11.72 5.53 -6.12
C LEU A 444 -12.97 5.85 -5.28
N ARG A 445 -13.94 6.57 -5.85
CA ARG A 445 -15.20 6.91 -5.17
C ARG A 445 -15.95 5.66 -4.72
N LEU A 446 -15.84 4.54 -5.45
CA LEU A 446 -16.47 3.28 -5.04
C LEU A 446 -16.02 2.82 -3.65
N LEU A 447 -14.78 3.11 -3.28
CA LEU A 447 -14.23 2.76 -1.97
C LEU A 447 -14.80 3.60 -0.83
N ALA A 448 -15.36 4.79 -1.12
CA ALA A 448 -16.01 5.63 -0.12
C ALA A 448 -17.31 5.02 0.44
N GLN A 449 -17.84 3.98 -0.20
CA GLN A 449 -19.00 3.23 0.29
C GLN A 449 -18.66 2.27 1.44
N PHE A 450 -17.37 1.98 1.67
CA PHE A 450 -16.93 0.98 2.65
C PHE A 450 -16.27 1.63 3.86
N ALA A 451 -16.58 1.13 5.05
CA ALA A 451 -15.92 1.55 6.27
C ALA A 451 -14.66 0.71 6.52
N PHE A 452 -13.51 1.38 6.54
CA PHE A 452 -12.21 0.78 6.81
C PHE A 452 -11.74 1.14 8.23
N ARG A 453 -11.05 0.19 8.86
CA ARG A 453 -10.26 0.39 10.09
C ARG A 453 -8.93 -0.31 9.87
N LEU A 454 -8.05 0.38 9.14
CA LEU A 454 -6.72 -0.11 8.81
C LEU A 454 -5.68 0.55 9.72
N ASN A 455 -4.84 -0.25 10.34
CA ASN A 455 -3.74 0.22 11.15
C ASN A 455 -2.70 0.92 10.27
N ILE A 456 -2.60 2.25 10.39
CA ILE A 456 -1.63 3.05 9.62
C ILE A 456 -0.16 2.76 10.01
N LEU A 457 0.07 2.12 11.17
CA LEU A 457 1.40 1.74 11.67
C LEU A 457 1.71 0.25 11.45
N TYR A 458 0.87 -0.47 10.69
CA TYR A 458 0.96 -1.93 10.51
C TYR A 458 2.37 -2.42 10.15
N GLU A 459 3.08 -1.67 9.32
CA GLU A 459 4.39 -2.05 8.78
C GLU A 459 5.57 -1.47 9.56
N LEU A 460 5.31 -0.78 10.67
CA LEU A 460 6.35 -0.24 11.54
C LEU A 460 6.76 -1.27 12.60
N PRO A 461 8.03 -1.25 13.06
CA PRO A 461 8.48 -2.16 14.12
C PRO A 461 7.68 -1.99 15.41
N LYS A 462 7.11 -3.09 15.93
CA LYS A 462 6.42 -3.12 17.22
C LYS A 462 7.43 -2.83 18.35
N GLY A 463 7.31 -1.68 19.02
CA GLY A 463 8.08 -1.38 20.25
C GLY A 463 8.87 -0.06 20.29
N LYS A 464 9.03 0.67 19.16
CA LYS A 464 9.75 1.97 19.17
C LYS A 464 8.85 3.20 19.28
N VAL A 465 7.57 3.10 18.91
CA VAL A 465 6.69 4.29 18.79
C VAL A 465 6.02 4.69 20.12
N THR A 466 6.00 3.83 21.15
CA THR A 466 5.20 4.08 22.36
C THR A 466 5.91 4.85 23.48
N LYS A 467 7.25 4.92 23.50
CA LYS A 467 7.98 5.60 24.58
C LYS A 467 8.39 7.04 24.26
N ASP A 468 8.85 7.34 23.05
CA ASP A 468 9.39 8.68 22.74
C ASP A 468 8.33 9.70 22.29
N THR A 469 7.19 9.24 21.78
CA THR A 469 6.11 10.14 21.31
C THR A 469 5.34 10.81 22.47
N LYS A 470 5.43 10.26 23.69
CA LYS A 470 4.86 10.90 24.90
C LYS A 470 5.78 11.97 25.52
N VAL A 471 7.07 11.96 25.21
CA VAL A 471 8.06 12.83 25.86
C VAL A 471 8.38 14.07 25.01
N GLY A 472 8.44 13.96 23.68
CA GLY A 472 8.83 15.09 22.81
C GLY A 472 7.82 16.22 22.65
N ILE A 473 6.53 16.00 22.93
CA ILE A 473 5.49 17.02 22.65
C ILE A 473 5.37 18.06 23.77
N ARG A 474 5.76 17.75 25.01
CA ARG A 474 5.61 18.69 26.15
C ARG A 474 6.67 19.80 26.16
N GLU A 475 7.89 19.54 25.69
CA GLU A 475 8.96 20.55 25.67
C GLU A 475 8.74 21.54 24.52
N ASP A 476 8.46 21.07 23.30
CA ASP A 476 8.21 21.94 22.14
C ASP A 476 6.98 22.86 22.30
N VAL A 477 5.93 22.39 22.98
CA VAL A 477 4.71 23.18 23.20
C VAL A 477 4.95 24.33 24.20
N ARG A 478 5.81 24.12 25.21
CA ARG A 478 6.16 25.18 26.17
C ARG A 478 6.93 26.30 25.48
N ASP A 479 7.92 25.93 24.67
CA ASP A 479 8.73 26.89 23.93
C ASP A 479 7.91 27.61 22.84
N MET A 480 6.95 26.91 22.23
CA MET A 480 6.03 27.50 21.26
C MET A 480 5.02 28.48 21.91
N LEU A 481 4.50 28.20 23.10
CA LEU A 481 3.58 29.09 23.83
C LEU A 481 4.26 30.36 24.35
N ILE A 482 5.53 30.26 24.76
CA ILE A 482 6.36 31.40 25.17
C ILE A 482 6.71 32.27 23.96
N LYS A 483 7.05 31.66 22.82
CA LYS A 483 7.40 32.37 21.57
C LYS A 483 6.24 33.15 20.97
N HIS A 484 4.99 32.75 21.24
CA HIS A 484 3.77 33.40 20.72
C HIS A 484 2.99 34.20 21.78
N HIS A 485 3.58 34.51 22.94
CA HIS A 485 3.02 35.37 23.99
C HIS A 485 1.63 34.98 24.51
N LEU A 486 1.31 33.68 24.50
CA LEU A 486 0.02 33.16 24.98
C LEU A 486 0.03 32.79 26.47
N LEU A 487 1.17 32.95 27.14
CA LEU A 487 1.31 32.92 28.59
C LEU A 487 2.15 34.13 29.02
N PRO A 488 1.75 34.89 30.05
CA PRO A 488 2.64 35.86 30.67
C PRO A 488 3.83 35.11 31.30
N ASN A 489 5.03 35.67 31.14
CA ASN A 489 6.28 35.14 31.68
C ASN A 489 6.23 34.83 33.17
#